data_AF-A0A7C6Y9B4-F1
#
_entry.id   AF-A0A7C6Y9B4-F1
#
_cell.length_a   1.000
_cell.length_b   1.000
_cell.length_c   1.000
_cell.angle_alpha   90.00
_cell.angle_beta   90.00
_cell.angle_gamma   90.00
#
_symmetry.space_group_name_H-M   'P 1'
#
loop_
_entity.id
_entity.type
_entity.pdbx_description
1 polymer ?
#
loop_
_entity_poly.entity_id
_entity_poly.type
_entity_poly.pdbx_seq_one_letter_code
_entity_poly.pdbx_strand_id
1 'polypeptide(L)'
;VRYALEGHSDKMVVFKRDETSKEYKISYELLNLEYCANTERKVPISWIKDDRSGLTQEFYDYALPLIQGESNTFYEDGLPRHAKLKKVFVKK
;
A
#
# COMPACT_ATOMS: atom_id res chain seq x y z
N VAL A 1 10.02 -2.60 11.69
CA VAL A 1 11.02 -3.29 12.54
C VAL A 1 10.46 -3.77 13.87
N ARG A 2 9.53 -3.05 14.51
CA ARG A 2 8.91 -3.43 15.79
C ARG A 2 8.56 -4.92 15.93
N TYR A 3 7.80 -5.49 14.99
CA TYR A 3 7.38 -6.89 15.05
C TYR A 3 8.53 -7.91 14.98
N ALA A 4 9.62 -7.59 14.27
CA ALA A 4 10.79 -8.46 14.24
C ALA A 4 11.53 -8.48 15.58
N LEU A 5 11.57 -7.34 16.28
CA LEU A 5 12.14 -7.24 17.63
C LEU A 5 11.29 -7.99 18.67
N GLU A 6 9.98 -8.07 18.46
CA GLU A 6 9.04 -8.86 19.26
C GLU A 6 9.14 -10.38 18.98
N GLY A 7 10.04 -10.80 18.09
CA GLY A 7 10.28 -12.20 17.78
C GLY A 7 9.36 -12.80 16.71
N HIS A 8 8.59 -11.98 15.99
CA HIS A 8 7.79 -12.47 14.88
C HIS A 8 8.67 -12.72 13.64
N SER A 9 8.65 -13.97 13.16
CA SER A 9 9.23 -14.41 11.88
C SER A 9 8.13 -14.85 10.92
N ASP A 10 8.46 -14.95 9.63
CA ASP A 10 7.62 -15.53 8.57
C ASP A 10 6.26 -14.86 8.34
N LYS A 11 6.19 -13.57 8.65
CA LYS A 11 4.99 -12.74 8.52
C LYS A 11 5.26 -11.48 7.71
N MET A 12 4.25 -11.04 6.96
CA MET A 12 4.21 -9.78 6.25
C MET A 12 3.31 -8.79 7.01
N VAL A 13 3.74 -7.53 7.10
CA VAL A 13 2.87 -6.45 7.61
C VAL A 13 1.89 -6.06 6.51
N VAL A 14 0.60 -6.11 6.82
CA VAL A 14 -0.48 -5.76 5.90
C VAL A 14 -1.22 -4.52 6.37
N PHE A 15 -1.73 -3.74 5.40
CA PHE A 15 -2.64 -2.65 5.67
C PHE A 15 -4.06 -3.17 5.67
N LYS A 16 -4.74 -3.07 6.81
CA LYS A 16 -6.16 -3.37 6.92
C LYS A 16 -6.94 -2.07 7.01
N ARG A 17 -7.83 -1.86 6.04
CA ARG A 17 -8.76 -0.73 6.05
C ARG A 17 -9.82 -0.97 7.13
N ASP A 18 -10.12 0.05 7.91
CA ASP A 18 -11.25 0.05 8.82
C ASP A 18 -12.54 0.30 8.02
N GLU A 19 -13.39 -0.72 7.90
CA GLU A 19 -14.64 -0.63 7.13
C GLU A 19 -15.77 0.06 7.92
N THR A 20 -15.60 0.24 9.23
CA THR A 20 -16.60 0.89 10.10
C THR A 20 -16.46 2.42 10.12
N SER A 21 -15.30 2.94 9.74
CA SER A 21 -15.02 4.37 9.73
C SER A 21 -15.52 5.03 8.44
N LYS A 22 -16.15 6.19 8.57
CA LYS A 22 -16.51 7.07 7.44
C LYS A 22 -15.28 7.68 6.76
N GLU A 23 -14.16 7.76 7.48
CA GLU A 23 -12.89 8.27 6.98
C GLU A 23 -11.95 7.10 6.65
N TYR A 24 -11.09 7.26 5.65
CA TYR A 24 -10.11 6.23 5.32
C TYR A 24 -9.07 6.08 6.43
N LYS A 25 -9.15 4.99 7.19
CA LYS A 25 -8.21 4.63 8.25
C LYS A 25 -7.64 3.24 8.01
N ILE A 26 -6.35 3.08 8.31
CA ILE A 26 -5.67 1.79 8.22
C ILE A 26 -5.11 1.38 9.58
N SER A 27 -5.14 0.09 9.85
CA SER A 27 -4.36 -0.56 10.91
C SER A 27 -3.29 -1.46 10.29
N TYR A 28 -2.22 -1.70 11.05
CA TYR A 28 -1.15 -2.61 10.67
C TYR A 28 -1.39 -3.97 11.32
N GLU A 29 -1.55 -5.01 10.52
CA GLU A 29 -1.69 -6.39 11.00
C GLU A 29 -0.57 -7.26 10.44
N LEU A 30 -0.38 -8.43 11.06
CA LEU A 30 0.58 -9.44 10.60
C LEU A 30 -0.16 -10.57 9.90
N LEU A 31 0.20 -10.83 8.65
CA LEU A 31 -0.32 -11.95 7.86
C LEU A 31 0.81 -12.96 7.63
N ASN A 32 0.51 -14.26 7.76
CA ASN A 32 1.50 -15.31 7.49
C ASN A 32 1.87 -15.30 6.00
N LEU A 33 3.15 -15.46 5.69
CA LEU A 33 3.67 -15.44 4.32
C LEU A 33 3.03 -16.50 3.42
N GLU A 34 2.66 -17.66 3.98
CA GLU A 34 1.98 -18.75 3.25
C GLU A 34 0.72 -18.27 2.52
N TYR A 35 -0.08 -17.40 3.16
CA TYR A 35 -1.29 -16.86 2.56
C TYR A 35 -1.00 -15.83 1.47
N CYS A 36 0.10 -15.07 1.59
CA CYS A 36 0.48 -14.06 0.61
C CYS A 36 1.14 -14.67 -0.63
N ALA A 37 1.95 -15.72 -0.47
CA ALA A 37 2.88 -16.17 -1.51
C ALA A 37 2.19 -16.65 -2.79
N ASN A 38 0.99 -17.22 -2.69
CA ASN A 38 0.26 -17.80 -3.82
C ASN A 38 -1.11 -17.15 -4.07
N THR A 39 -1.42 -16.03 -3.41
CA THR A 39 -2.74 -15.39 -3.51
C THR A 39 -2.60 -13.99 -4.10
N GLU A 40 -3.41 -13.71 -5.11
CA GLU A 40 -3.52 -12.38 -5.72
C GLU A 40 -4.89 -11.76 -5.41
N ARG A 41 -4.91 -10.44 -5.20
CA ARG A 41 -6.16 -9.68 -5.12
C ARG A 41 -6.56 -9.23 -6.51
N LYS A 42 -7.51 -9.92 -7.12
CA LYS A 42 -8.08 -9.54 -8.42
C LYS A 42 -8.99 -8.33 -8.29
N VAL A 43 -9.10 -7.57 -9.38
CA VAL A 43 -10.12 -6.54 -9.53
C VAL A 43 -11.47 -7.23 -9.69
N PRO A 44 -12.45 -6.99 -8.78
CA PRO A 44 -13.81 -7.50 -8.94
C PRO A 44 -14.42 -7.09 -10.27
N ILE A 45 -15.13 -8.00 -10.92
CA ILE A 45 -15.86 -7.68 -12.17
C ILE A 45 -16.96 -6.63 -11.90
N SER A 46 -17.52 -6.61 -10.68
CA SER A 46 -18.45 -5.56 -10.22
C SER A 46 -17.87 -4.14 -10.26
N TRP A 47 -16.55 -3.99 -10.33
CA TRP A 47 -15.89 -2.69 -10.46
C TRP A 47 -15.90 -2.15 -11.88
N ILE A 48 -16.25 -2.99 -12.87
CA ILE A 48 -16.30 -2.62 -14.29
C ILE A 48 -17.76 -2.49 -14.68
N LYS A 49 -18.13 -1.37 -15.33
CA LYS A 49 -19.51 -1.18 -15.82
C LYS A 49 -19.84 -2.21 -16.90
N ASP A 50 -21.10 -2.64 -16.96
CA ASP A 50 -21.60 -3.60 -17.98
C ASP A 50 -21.32 -3.15 -19.43
N ASP A 51 -21.44 -1.85 -19.71
CA ASP A 51 -21.17 -1.27 -21.03
C ASP A 51 -19.67 -1.07 -21.32
N ARG A 52 -18.80 -1.42 -20.37
CA ARG A 52 -17.33 -1.33 -20.43
C ARG A 52 -16.80 0.09 -20.71
N SER A 53 -17.61 1.13 -20.54
CA SER A 53 -17.15 2.53 -20.67
C SER A 53 -16.24 2.99 -19.53
N GLY A 54 -16.16 2.24 -18.43
CA GLY A 54 -15.33 2.60 -17.29
C GLY A 54 -15.65 1.80 -16.02
N LEU A 55 -15.39 2.43 -14.88
CA LEU A 55 -15.46 1.81 -13.56
C LEU A 55 -16.73 2.23 -12.80
N THR A 56 -17.21 1.37 -11.90
CA THR A 56 -18.42 1.60 -11.10
C THR A 56 -18.11 2.48 -9.88
N GLN A 57 -19.16 3.01 -9.24
CA GLN A 57 -19.02 3.83 -8.01
C GLN A 57 -18.27 3.08 -6.90
N GLU A 58 -18.46 1.76 -6.81
CA GLU A 58 -17.76 0.89 -5.85
C GLU A 58 -16.23 0.98 -5.99
N PHE A 59 -15.73 1.07 -7.24
CA PHE A 59 -14.31 1.29 -7.48
C PHE A 59 -13.85 2.67 -6.98
N TYR A 60 -14.64 3.72 -7.25
CA TYR A 60 -14.30 5.07 -6.81
C TYR A 60 -14.23 5.16 -5.29
N ASP A 61 -15.20 4.57 -4.58
CA ASP A 61 -15.23 4.56 -3.11
C ASP A 61 -14.06 3.75 -2.51
N TYR A 62 -13.58 2.74 -3.24
CA TYR A 62 -12.38 2.00 -2.89
C TYR A 62 -11.09 2.79 -3.14
N ALA A 63 -10.92 3.32 -4.36
CA ALA A 63 -9.65 3.85 -4.86
C ALA A 63 -9.41 5.32 -4.54
N LEU A 64 -10.46 6.16 -4.51
CA LEU A 64 -10.33 7.60 -4.32
C LEU A 64 -9.58 7.95 -3.03
N PRO A 65 -9.85 7.34 -1.86
CA PRO A 65 -9.11 7.65 -0.65
C PRO A 65 -7.63 7.23 -0.68
N LEU A 66 -7.24 6.30 -1.57
CA LEU A 66 -5.87 5.83 -1.69
C LEU A 66 -4.93 6.83 -2.38
N ILE A 67 -5.50 7.69 -3.22
CA ILE A 67 -4.77 8.68 -4.03
C ILE A 67 -4.96 10.11 -3.54
N GLN A 68 -5.69 10.29 -2.43
CA GLN A 68 -5.94 11.61 -1.85
C GLN A 68 -4.68 12.18 -1.18
N GLY A 69 -4.50 13.48 -1.36
CA GLY A 69 -3.39 14.25 -0.79
C GLY A 69 -2.20 14.41 -1.74
N GLU A 70 -1.23 15.20 -1.31
CA GLU A 70 -0.01 15.47 -2.05
C GLU A 70 1.19 14.86 -1.31
N SER A 71 2.17 14.36 -2.06
CA SER A 71 3.41 13.85 -1.47
C SER A 71 4.34 15.01 -1.12
N ASN A 72 4.82 15.04 0.13
CA ASN A 72 5.81 16.01 0.56
C ASN A 72 7.17 15.72 -0.10
N THR A 73 7.41 16.37 -1.23
CA THR A 73 8.67 16.28 -1.99
C THR A 73 9.47 17.57 -1.79
N PHE A 74 10.74 17.43 -1.41
CA PHE A 74 11.65 18.57 -1.32
C PHE A 74 12.20 18.92 -2.71
N TYR A 75 12.27 20.20 -3.04
CA TYR A 75 12.80 20.69 -4.31
C TYR A 75 14.13 21.45 -4.08
N GLU A 76 15.11 21.22 -4.95
CA GLU A 76 16.37 21.98 -5.03
C GLU A 76 16.54 22.45 -6.49
N ASP A 77 16.76 23.75 -6.69
CA ASP A 77 16.92 24.38 -8.02
C ASP A 77 15.81 24.02 -9.03
N GLY A 78 14.56 23.92 -8.55
CA GLY A 78 13.39 23.61 -9.38
C GLY A 78 13.21 22.12 -9.70
N LEU A 79 14.06 21.23 -9.16
CA LEU A 79 13.99 19.78 -9.38
C LEU A 79 13.71 19.03 -8.07
N PRO A 80 12.93 17.93 -8.09
CA PRO A 80 12.77 17.05 -6.95
C PRO A 80 14.12 16.51 -6.44
N ARG A 81 14.40 16.72 -5.15
CA ARG A 81 15.58 16.20 -4.49
C ARG A 81 15.42 14.71 -4.19
N HIS A 82 16.14 13.88 -4.95
CA HIS A 82 16.23 12.45 -4.68
C HIS A 82 17.41 12.10 -3.75
N ALA A 83 17.23 11.07 -2.91
CA ALA A 83 18.29 10.59 -2.02
C ALA A 83 19.42 9.89 -2.81
N LYS A 84 20.67 10.31 -2.60
CA LYS A 84 21.87 9.64 -3.10
C LYS A 84 22.55 8.88 -1.96
N LEU A 85 22.45 7.56 -1.98
CA LEU A 85 23.06 6.70 -0.95
C LEU A 85 24.53 6.44 -1.25
N LYS A 86 25.38 6.40 -0.20
CA LYS A 86 26.81 6.09 -0.32
C LYS A 86 27.12 4.66 -0.77
N LYS A 87 26.16 3.73 -0.63
CA LYS A 87 26.26 2.31 -1.03
C LYS A 87 27.59 1.66 -0.60
N VAL A 88 28.00 1.86 0.65
CA VAL A 88 29.25 1.28 1.19
C VAL A 88 29.06 -0.23 1.34
N PHE A 89 29.94 -1.01 0.73
CA PHE A 89 29.93 -2.47 0.84
C PHE A 89 30.49 -2.90 2.20
N VAL A 90 29.85 -3.90 2.81
CA VAL A 90 30.37 -4.58 3.99
C VAL A 90 31.39 -5.64 3.56
N LYS A 91 32.43 -5.84 4.36
CA LYS A 91 33.33 -6.99 4.19
C LYS A 91 32.53 -8.27 4.42
N LYS A 92 32.82 -9.30 3.64
CA LYS A 92 32.26 -10.64 3.84
C LYS A 92 32.71 -11.21 5.19
#